data_AF-A0A356KRF7-F1
#
_entry.id   AF-A0A356KRF7-F1
#
_cell.length_a   1.000
_cell.length_b   1.000
_cell.length_c   1.000
_cell.angle_alpha   90.00
_cell.angle_beta   90.00
_cell.angle_gamma   90.00
#
_symmetry.space_group_name_H-M   'P 1'
#
loop_
_entity.id
_entity.type
_entity.pdbx_description
1 polymer ?
#
loop_
_entity_poly.entity_id
_entity_poly.type
_entity_poly.pdbx_seq_one_letter_code
_entity_poly.pdbx_strand_id
1 'polypeptide(L)' 'MRLCVLGGDGIGPEVTAAALEVLQASGLEFTPEAAQIGFGAYEQTGQSFP' A
#
# COMPACT_ATOMS: atom_id res chain seq x y z
N MET A 1 8.15 -0.87 13.92
CA MET A 1 8.18 -1.91 12.87
C MET A 1 8.05 -1.27 11.49
N ARG A 2 8.78 -1.69 10.44
CA ARG A 2 8.56 -1.17 9.07
C ARG A 2 7.43 -1.95 8.41
N LEU A 3 6.48 -1.25 7.81
CA LEU A 3 5.30 -1.84 7.16
C LEU A 3 5.29 -1.46 5.68
N CYS A 4 5.54 -2.41 4.80
CA CYS A 4 5.37 -2.19 3.35
C CYS A 4 3.88 -2.11 3.02
N VAL A 5 3.47 -1.03 2.37
CA VAL A 5 2.08 -0.73 2.00
C VAL A 5 1.95 -0.81 0.49
N LEU A 6 1.18 -1.79 0.03
CA LEU A 6 0.95 -2.08 -1.38
C LEU A 6 -0.54 -1.85 -1.69
N GLY A 7 -0.86 -0.62 -2.09
CA GLY A 7 -2.25 -0.21 -2.36
C GLY A 7 -2.84 -0.81 -3.63
N GLY A 8 -2.02 -1.22 -4.60
CA GLY A 8 -2.50 -1.76 -5.88
C GLY A 8 -3.35 -0.77 -6.68
N ASP A 9 -4.33 -1.30 -7.42
CA ASP A 9 -5.16 -0.56 -8.38
C ASP A 9 -6.65 -0.63 -8.04
N GLY A 10 -7.46 0.07 -8.84
CA GLY A 10 -8.91 0.14 -8.64
C GLY A 10 -9.22 0.84 -7.33
N ILE A 11 -10.02 0.20 -6.46
CA ILE A 11 -10.34 0.72 -5.12
C ILE A 11 -9.25 0.42 -4.06
N GLY A 12 -8.18 -0.26 -4.47
CA GLY A 12 -7.11 -0.73 -3.58
C GLY A 12 -6.50 0.39 -2.72
N PRO A 13 -6.05 1.51 -3.32
CA PRO A 13 -5.49 2.62 -2.57
C PRO A 13 -6.42 3.17 -1.48
N GLU A 14 -7.73 3.28 -1.77
CA GLU A 14 -8.73 3.79 -0.84
C GLU A 14 -8.95 2.84 0.34
N VAL A 15 -9.11 1.53 0.07
CA VAL A 15 -9.35 0.55 1.15
C VAL A 15 -8.09 0.29 1.97
N THR A 16 -6.90 0.34 1.35
CA THR A 16 -5.62 0.22 2.06
C THR A 16 -5.37 1.43 2.96
N ALA A 17 -5.73 2.65 2.53
CA ALA A 17 -5.66 3.83 3.38
C ALA A 17 -6.56 3.70 4.61
N ALA A 18 -7.82 3.27 4.43
CA ALA A 18 -8.73 3.02 5.55
C ALA A 18 -8.21 1.94 6.51
N ALA A 19 -7.56 0.89 6.00
CA ALA A 19 -6.94 -0.13 6.84
C ALA A 19 -5.77 0.43 7.67
N LEU A 20 -4.97 1.34 7.09
CA LEU A 20 -3.89 2.02 7.82
C LEU A 20 -4.43 2.89 8.95
N GLU A 21 -5.56 3.58 8.76
CA GLU A 21 -6.22 4.35 9.83
C GLU A 21 -6.60 3.45 11.02
N VAL A 22 -7.17 2.28 10.75
CA VAL A 22 -7.51 1.28 11.79
C VAL A 22 -6.25 0.78 12.50
N LEU A 23 -5.17 0.49 11.75
CA LEU A 23 -3.90 0.06 12.33
C LEU A 23 -3.29 1.16 13.21
N GLN A 24 -3.35 2.43 12.80
CA GLN A 24 -2.89 3.56 13.62
C GLN A 24 -3.71 3.68 14.92
N ALA A 25 -5.03 3.50 14.85
CA ALA A 25 -5.91 3.52 16.01
C ALA A 25 -5.65 2.39 17.03
N SER A 26 -4.99 1.31 16.62
CA SER A 26 -4.66 0.18 17.51
C SER A 26 -3.54 0.48 18.52
N GLY A 27 -2.80 1.58 18.34
CA GLY A 27 -1.64 1.91 19.17
C GLY A 27 -0.36 1.12 18.85
N LEU A 28 -0.35 0.34 17.76
CA LEU A 28 0.85 -0.33 17.28
C LEU A 28 1.86 0.69 16.73
N GLU A 29 3.13 0.55 17.10
CA GLU A 29 4.21 1.37 16.57
C GLU A 29 4.76 0.81 15.24
N PHE A 30 4.40 1.46 14.14
CA PHE A 30 4.93 1.12 12.81
C PHE A 30 5.22 2.35 11.96
N THR A 31 6.09 2.16 10.98
CA THR A 31 6.47 3.14 9.97
C THR A 31 6.00 2.61 8.62
N PRO A 32 4.91 3.17 8.04
CA PRO A 32 4.41 2.75 6.74
C PRO A 32 5.34 3.23 5.61
N GLU A 33 5.59 2.36 4.65
CA GLU A 33 6.38 2.63 3.45
C GLU A 33 5.61 2.19 2.23
N ALA A 34 5.18 3.14 1.40
CA ALA A 34 4.42 2.85 0.21
C ALA A 34 5.33 2.34 -0.93
N ALA A 35 4.87 1.32 -1.65
CA ALA A 35 5.48 0.86 -2.88
C ALA A 35 4.42 0.54 -3.94
N GLN A 36 4.83 0.58 -5.22
CA GLN A 36 3.95 0.30 -6.34
C GLN A 36 3.77 -1.20 -6.53
N ILE A 37 2.55 -1.61 -6.89
CA ILE A 37 2.26 -2.99 -7.32
C ILE A 37 1.07 -2.95 -8.29
N GLY A 38 0.92 -4.01 -9.08
CA GLY A 38 -0.27 -4.24 -9.89
C GLY A 38 -0.16 -3.68 -11.30
N PHE A 39 -1.32 -3.42 -11.90
CA PHE A 39 -1.46 -2.98 -13.28
C PHE A 39 -0.89 -1.57 -13.50
N GLY A 40 -1.15 -0.61 -12.61
CA GLY A 40 -0.57 0.73 -12.70
C GLY A 40 0.95 0.72 -12.58
N ALA A 41 1.53 -0.20 -11.81
CA ALA A 41 2.97 -0.42 -11.75
C ALA A 41 3.49 -1.00 -13.08
N TYR A 42 2.75 -1.94 -13.67
CA TYR A 42 3.06 -2.52 -14.97
C TYR A 42 3.00 -1.47 -16.10
N GLU A 43 1.99 -0.60 -16.11
CA GLU A 43 1.88 0.48 -17.11
C GLU A 43 3.06 1.45 -17.06
N GLN A 44 3.62 1.69 -15.88
CA GLN A 44 4.73 2.63 -15.68
C GLN A 44 6.11 2.00 -15.89
N THR A 45 6.29 0.74 -15.48
CA THR A 45 7.61 0.11 -15.36
C THR A 45 7.79 -1.12 -16.26
N GLY A 46 6.71 -1.64 -16.84
CA GLY A 46 6.69 -2.94 -17.54
C GLY A 46 6.68 -4.15 -16.60
N GLN A 47 6.66 -3.95 -15.28
CA GLN A 47 6.64 -5.00 -14.27
C GLN A 47 5.46 -4.79 -13.32
N SER A 48 4.62 -5.81 -13.13
CA SER A 48 3.51 -5.74 -12.17
C SER A 48 3.97 -5.85 -10.71
N PHE A 49 5.22 -6.25 -10.48
CA PHE A 49 5.88 -6.31 -9.19
C PHE A 49 7.35 -5.85 -9.37
N PRO A 50 7.59 -4.53 -9.32
CA PRO A 50 8.94 -3.95 -9.36
C PRO A 50 9.69 -4.06 -8.03
#